data_AF-A0A450ZFH7-F1
#
_entry.id   AF-A0A450ZFH7-F1
#
_cell.length_a   1.000
_cell.length_b   1.000
_cell.length_c   1.000
_cell.angle_alpha   90.00
_cell.angle_beta   90.00
_cell.angle_gamma   90.00
#
_symmetry.space_group_name_H-M   'P 1'
#
loop_
_entity.id
_entity.type
_entity.pdbx_description
1 polymer ?
#
loop_
_entity_poly.entity_id
_entity_poly.type
_entity_poly.pdbx_seq_one_letter_code
_entity_poly.pdbx_strand_id
1 'polypeptide(L)' 'MDMWPAFIDVTRESVPGAEEKIAFDKFHVAKYLGEAVDRVRR' A
#
# COMPACT_ATOMS: atom_id res chain seq x y z
N MET A 1 4.93 1.40 -4.61
CA MET A 1 4.09 2.57 -4.28
C MET A 1 3.79 2.52 -2.81
N ASP A 2 3.81 3.67 -2.13
CA ASP A 2 3.38 3.77 -0.74
C ASP A 2 1.90 3.37 -0.61
N MET A 3 1.51 2.82 0.53
CA MET A 3 0.13 2.39 0.79
C MET A 3 -0.75 3.52 1.35
N TRP A 4 -0.28 4.77 1.33
CA TRP A 4 -1.04 5.91 1.81
C TRP A 4 -2.24 6.21 0.87
N PRO A 5 -3.49 6.34 1.38
CA PRO A 5 -4.67 6.48 0.52
C PRO A 5 -4.61 7.64 -0.48
N ALA A 6 -4.05 8.79 -0.08
CA ALA A 6 -3.92 9.94 -0.97
C ALA A 6 -3.11 9.64 -2.25
N PHE A 7 -2.04 8.82 -2.13
CA PHE A 7 -1.26 8.41 -3.29
C PHE A 7 -2.00 7.41 -4.16
N ILE A 8 -2.77 6.51 -3.56
CA ILE A 8 -3.58 5.52 -4.27
C ILE A 8 -4.70 6.23 -5.07
N ASP A 9 -5.42 7.15 -4.43
CA ASP A 9 -6.56 7.84 -5.02
C ASP A 9 -6.13 8.72 -6.19
N VAL A 10 -5.09 9.53 -6.01
CA VAL A 10 -4.53 10.36 -7.10
C VAL A 10 -4.05 9.50 -8.27
N THR A 11 -3.44 8.34 -7.99
CA THR A 11 -2.98 7.42 -9.05
C THR A 11 -4.16 6.83 -9.82
N ARG A 12 -5.23 6.43 -9.13
CA ARG A 12 -6.47 5.93 -9.73
C ARG A 12 -7.14 6.93 -10.64
N GLU A 13 -7.16 8.20 -10.23
CA GLU A 13 -7.76 9.28 -11.01
C GLU A 13 -6.90 9.68 -12.21
N SER A 14 -5.57 9.68 -12.05
CA SER A 14 -4.65 10.24 -13.04
C SER A 14 -4.12 9.23 -14.05
N VAL A 15 -4.12 7.93 -13.74
CA VAL A 15 -3.52 6.89 -14.56
C VAL A 15 -4.58 5.96 -15.15
N PRO A 16 -4.76 5.91 -16.48
CA PRO A 16 -5.67 4.95 -17.11
C PRO A 16 -5.28 3.51 -16.79
N GLY A 17 -6.23 2.74 -16.27
CA GLY A 17 -5.99 1.37 -15.82
C GLY A 17 -5.05 1.28 -14.62
N ALA A 18 -5.06 2.27 -13.72
CA ALA A 18 -4.24 2.30 -12.53
C ALA A 18 -4.34 1.02 -11.68
N GLU A 19 -5.54 0.43 -11.54
CA GLU A 19 -5.72 -0.75 -10.68
C GLU A 19 -4.89 -1.96 -11.09
N GLU A 20 -4.66 -2.13 -12.39
CA GLU A 20 -3.81 -3.23 -12.89
C GLU A 20 -2.31 -2.90 -12.82
N LYS A 21 -1.98 -1.62 -12.59
CA LYS A 21 -0.61 -1.08 -12.64
C LYS A 21 -0.04 -0.74 -11.28
N ILE A 22 -0.89 -0.53 -10.26
CA ILE A 22 -0.45 -0.22 -8.91
C ILE A 22 0.29 -1.43 -8.33
N ALA A 23 1.58 -1.26 -8.10
CA ALA A 23 2.41 -2.21 -7.38
C ALA A 23 2.87 -1.60 -6.05
N PHE A 24 2.47 -2.20 -4.94
CA PHE A 24 2.99 -1.87 -3.62
C PHE A 24 4.38 -2.49 -3.46
N ASP A 25 5.34 -1.71 -2.98
CA ASP A 25 6.67 -2.27 -2.75
C ASP A 25 6.69 -3.09 -1.44
N LYS A 26 7.62 -4.03 -1.40
CA LYS A 26 7.74 -4.99 -0.30
C LYS A 26 8.04 -4.33 1.04
N PHE A 27 8.66 -3.15 1.04
CA PHE A 27 9.06 -2.47 2.27
C PHE A 27 7.83 -1.96 3.03
N HIS A 28 6.92 -1.25 2.35
CA HIS A 28 5.69 -0.76 2.98
C HIS A 28 4.80 -1.92 3.44
N VAL A 29 4.66 -2.97 2.62
CA VAL A 29 3.87 -4.16 2.97
C VAL A 29 4.44 -4.88 4.20
N ALA A 30 5.76 -5.11 4.24
CA ALA A 30 6.41 -5.79 5.36
C ALA A 30 6.29 -5.02 6.67
N LYS A 31 6.35 -3.67 6.61
CA LYS A 31 6.16 -2.81 7.77
C LYS A 31 4.76 -2.98 8.37
N TYR A 32 3.70 -2.82 7.57
CA TYR A 32 2.32 -3.00 8.03
C TYR A 32 2.06 -4.41 8.56
N LEU A 33 2.61 -5.43 7.90
CA LEU A 33 2.50 -6.82 8.36
C LEU A 33 3.18 -7.01 9.72
N GLY A 34 4.38 -6.48 9.90
CA GLY A 34 5.13 -6.55 11.15
C GLY A 34 4.37 -5.90 12.32
N GLU A 35 3.84 -4.69 12.10
CA GLU A 35 3.03 -3.97 13.10
C GLU A 35 1.74 -4.72 13.45
N ALA A 36 1.06 -5.31 12.46
CA ALA A 36 -0.13 -6.12 12.69
C ALA A 36 0.17 -7.39 13.50
N VAL A 37 1.28 -8.06 13.20
CA VAL A 37 1.74 -9.24 13.93
C VAL A 37 2.16 -8.88 15.36
N ASP A 38 2.85 -7.77 15.56
CA ASP A 38 3.24 -7.31 16.90
C ASP A 38 2.03 -7.05 17.79
N ARG A 39 0.97 -6.43 17.24
CA ARG A 39 -0.28 -6.15 17.95
C ARG A 39 -0.98 -7.40 18.48
N VAL A 40 -0.90 -8.54 17.77
CA VAL A 40 -1.54 -9.80 18.19
C VAL A 40 -0.63 -10.68 19.05
N ARG A 41 0.67 -10.39 19.10
CA ARG A 41 1.66 -11.13 19.91
C ARG A 41 1.75 -10.64 21.36
N ARG A 42 1.12 -9.51 21.68
CA ARG A 42 1.14 -8.88 23.01
C ARG A 42 0.08 -9.45 23.94
#